data_AF-A0AA96V974-F1
#
_entry.id   AF-A0AA96V974-F1
#
_cell.length_a   1.000
_cell.length_b   1.000
_cell.length_c   1.000
_cell.angle_alpha   90.00
_cell.angle_beta   90.00
_cell.angle_gamma   90.00
#
_symmetry.space_group_name_H-M   'P 1'
#
loop_
_entity.id
_entity.type
_entity.pdbx_description
1 polymer ?
#
loop_
_entity_poly.entity_id
_entity_poly.type
_entity_poly.pdbx_seq_one_letter_code
_entity_poly.pdbx_strand_id
1 'polypeptide(L)'
;MGNNFCSNCGESVLREDAKICYNCGARLTEDEPISSGPSASGQNQNYNEPPRGVPNYNAPPRAQYVQADQKSPFIALLLSFFWVGLGQLYNGKFWKGILFQISFIIGLLLLIPGLIVWFICLWDAYNDADKMNKGLIPFANPSFGEIIVFIFFWIIVFVVMIVIFMLMMIPLAFI
;
A
#
# COMPACT_ATOMS: atom_id res chain seq x y z
N MET A 1 29.78 24.82 -24.37
CA MET A 1 29.20 23.89 -23.39
C MET A 1 29.78 24.29 -22.05
N GLY A 2 29.09 25.17 -21.32
CA GLY A 2 29.59 25.68 -20.04
C GLY A 2 29.24 24.68 -18.95
N ASN A 3 30.25 24.17 -18.24
CA ASN A 3 30.01 23.31 -17.09
C ASN A 3 29.57 24.20 -15.92
N ASN A 4 28.31 24.09 -15.51
CA ASN A 4 27.81 24.75 -14.32
C ASN A 4 28.34 23.98 -13.09
N PHE A 5 29.19 24.60 -12.27
CA PHE A 5 29.72 24.00 -11.04
C PHE A 5 29.04 24.62 -9.81
N CYS A 6 28.86 23.83 -8.75
CA CYS A 6 28.29 24.30 -7.49
C CYS A 6 29.24 25.29 -6.81
N SER A 7 28.77 26.51 -6.52
CA SER A 7 29.56 27.56 -5.85
C SER A 7 29.96 27.21 -4.40
N ASN A 8 29.30 26.23 -3.78
CA ASN A 8 29.57 25.84 -2.40
C ASN A 8 30.63 24.73 -2.26
N CYS A 9 30.64 23.73 -3.16
CA CYS A 9 31.54 22.59 -3.06
C CYS A 9 32.39 22.30 -4.30
N GLY A 10 32.17 23.04 -5.41
CA GLY A 10 32.94 22.89 -6.64
C GLY A 10 32.55 21.70 -7.52
N GLU A 11 31.54 20.90 -7.13
CA GLU A 11 31.10 19.74 -7.92
C GLU A 11 30.33 20.16 -9.18
N SER A 12 30.45 19.39 -10.26
CA SER A 12 29.70 19.63 -11.49
C SER A 12 28.20 19.41 -11.28
N VAL A 13 27.36 20.33 -11.75
CA VAL A 13 25.90 20.21 -11.68
C VAL A 13 25.42 19.38 -12.87
N LEU A 14 24.99 18.14 -12.61
CA LEU A 14 24.60 17.17 -13.63
C LEU A 14 23.36 17.56 -14.45
N ARG A 15 22.55 18.51 -13.96
CA ARG A 15 21.31 18.97 -14.60
C ARG A 15 21.15 20.48 -14.45
N GLU A 16 20.89 21.18 -15.54
CA GLU A 16 20.76 22.65 -15.55
C GLU A 16 19.57 23.14 -14.69
N ASP A 17 18.51 22.34 -14.53
CA ASP A 17 17.32 22.66 -13.72
C ASP A 17 17.41 22.20 -12.24
N ALA A 18 18.58 21.72 -11.81
CA ALA A 18 18.76 21.21 -10.46
C ALA A 18 18.66 22.33 -9.42
N LYS A 19 17.61 22.32 -8.60
CA LYS A 19 17.43 23.30 -7.50
C LYS A 19 18.34 23.04 -6.30
N ILE A 20 18.92 21.85 -6.19
CA ILE A 20 19.74 21.40 -5.06
C ILE A 20 20.93 20.59 -5.57
N CYS A 21 22.14 20.89 -5.09
CA CYS A 21 23.36 20.14 -5.39
C CYS A 21 23.30 18.73 -4.76
N TYR A 22 23.51 17.68 -5.55
CA TYR A 22 23.47 16.29 -5.08
C TYR A 22 24.65 15.92 -4.17
N ASN A 23 25.77 16.64 -4.27
CA ASN A 23 26.99 16.34 -3.50
C ASN A 23 26.98 17.01 -2.12
N CYS A 24 26.67 18.32 -2.05
CA CYS A 24 26.71 19.07 -0.77
C CYS A 24 25.35 19.53 -0.24
N GLY A 25 24.27 19.42 -1.01
CA GLY A 25 22.93 19.84 -0.59
C GLY A 25 22.67 21.35 -0.64
N ALA A 26 23.59 22.16 -1.17
CA ALA A 26 23.37 23.59 -1.36
C ALA A 26 22.22 23.85 -2.35
N ARG A 27 21.39 24.87 -2.08
CA ARG A 27 20.38 25.32 -3.05
C ARG A 27 21.06 26.08 -4.18
N LEU A 28 20.78 25.65 -5.41
CA LEU A 28 21.23 26.30 -6.62
C LEU A 28 20.08 27.24 -7.04
N THR A 29 20.08 28.44 -6.48
CA THR A 29 19.12 29.49 -6.87
C THR A 29 19.69 30.25 -8.05
N GLU A 30 18.98 30.21 -9.16
CA GLU A 30 19.16 31.16 -10.25
C GLU A 30 18.66 32.53 -9.76
N ASP A 31 19.53 33.52 -9.91
CA ASP A 31 19.28 34.96 -9.87
C ASP A 31 18.63 35.57 -8.61
N GLU A 32 19.46 35.98 -7.65
CA GLU A 32 19.31 37.30 -7.02
C GLU A 32 20.70 37.95 -6.78
N PRO A 33 20.83 39.27 -7.02
CA PRO A 33 22.11 39.97 -6.96
C PRO A 33 22.66 40.06 -5.54
N ILE A 34 23.97 39.88 -5.45
CA ILE A 34 24.78 39.86 -4.23
C ILE A 34 24.69 41.22 -3.52
N SER A 35 24.16 41.26 -2.29
CA SER A 35 24.45 42.34 -1.33
C SER A 35 25.19 41.78 -0.11
N SER A 36 26.40 42.30 0.08
CA SER A 36 27.34 42.04 1.16
C SER A 36 26.88 42.68 2.49
N GLY A 37 26.89 41.92 3.59
CA GLY A 37 26.74 42.47 4.94
C GLY A 37 26.56 41.41 6.04
N PRO A 38 27.09 41.61 7.27
CA PRO A 38 27.22 40.55 8.26
C PRO A 38 25.96 40.43 9.14
N SER A 39 25.59 39.18 9.41
CA SER A 39 24.85 38.68 10.58
C SER A 39 23.51 39.33 10.99
N ALA A 40 22.52 38.44 11.15
CA ALA A 40 21.43 38.45 12.13
C ALA A 40 20.03 38.93 11.70
N SER A 41 19.06 38.11 12.16
CA SER A 41 17.62 38.36 12.38
C SER A 41 16.68 38.33 11.17
N GLY A 42 15.71 37.41 11.21
CA GLY A 42 14.57 37.37 10.28
C GLY A 42 13.99 35.98 10.05
N GLN A 43 13.37 35.40 11.08
CA GLN A 43 12.60 34.16 10.98
C GLN A 43 11.46 34.27 9.96
N ASN A 44 11.14 33.15 9.29
CA ASN A 44 9.74 32.80 9.08
C ASN A 44 9.54 31.29 9.29
N GLN A 45 8.95 30.96 10.43
CA GLN A 45 8.64 29.60 10.88
C GLN A 45 7.12 29.40 10.84
N ASN A 46 6.64 28.49 9.99
CA ASN A 46 5.45 27.64 10.17
C ASN A 46 5.26 26.88 8.84
N TYR A 47 5.11 25.55 8.80
CA TYR A 47 4.20 24.74 9.60
C TYR A 47 4.88 23.46 10.13
N ASN A 48 4.89 23.30 11.46
CA ASN A 48 4.99 22.04 12.20
C ASN A 48 6.11 21.04 11.81
N GLU A 49 7.37 21.42 11.97
CA GLU A 49 8.47 20.44 12.09
C GLU A 49 8.87 20.34 13.58
N PRO A 50 8.68 19.20 14.27
CA PRO A 50 9.22 19.02 15.61
C PRO A 50 10.76 19.11 15.57
N PRO A 51 11.41 19.48 16.70
CA PRO A 51 12.86 19.69 16.74
C PRO A 51 13.59 18.51 16.12
N ARG A 52 14.55 18.75 15.21
CA ARG A 52 15.44 17.69 14.71
C ARG A 52 16.21 17.11 15.89
N GLY A 53 15.67 16.03 16.43
CA GLY A 53 16.31 15.26 17.48
C GLY A 53 17.68 14.80 17.00
N VAL A 54 18.67 14.95 17.86
CA VAL A 54 19.99 14.33 17.69
C VAL A 54 19.82 12.87 17.26
N PRO A 55 20.56 12.38 16.24
CA PRO A 55 20.46 10.99 15.83
C PRO A 55 20.82 10.09 17.01
N ASN A 56 19.83 9.38 17.54
CA ASN A 56 20.07 8.31 18.49
C ASN A 56 20.57 7.10 17.70
N TYR A 57 21.89 6.88 17.70
CA TYR A 57 22.54 5.73 17.06
C TYR A 57 22.15 4.37 17.69
N ASN A 58 21.43 4.39 18.83
CA ASN A 58 20.86 3.20 19.46
C ASN A 58 19.37 3.02 19.12
N ALA A 59 18.83 3.77 18.16
CA ALA A 59 17.47 3.54 17.68
C ALA A 59 17.40 2.21 16.88
N PRO A 60 16.41 1.35 17.13
CA PRO A 60 16.18 0.19 16.27
C PRO A 60 16.01 0.67 14.81
N PRO A 61 16.37 -0.15 13.80
CA PRO A 61 16.28 0.23 12.40
C PRO A 61 14.91 0.84 12.13
N ARG A 62 14.89 2.11 11.71
CA ARG A 62 13.65 2.79 11.34
C ARG A 62 13.08 1.99 10.17
N ALA A 63 12.03 1.22 10.42
CA ALA A 63 11.26 0.60 9.35
C ALA A 63 10.93 1.73 8.38
N GLN A 64 11.50 1.66 7.19
CA GLN A 64 11.36 2.69 6.19
C GLN A 64 9.89 2.72 5.83
N TYR A 65 9.14 3.64 6.43
CA TYR A 65 7.80 3.99 6.01
C TYR A 65 7.99 4.65 4.65
N VAL A 66 8.08 3.81 3.61
CA VAL A 66 7.71 4.22 2.27
C VAL A 66 6.37 4.91 2.47
N GLN A 67 6.29 6.20 2.10
CA GLN A 67 5.05 6.97 2.03
C GLN A 67 4.13 6.25 1.05
N ALA A 68 3.53 5.17 1.53
CA ALA A 68 2.64 4.32 0.77
C ALA A 68 1.29 5.02 0.85
N ASP A 69 0.70 5.31 -0.31
CA ASP A 69 -0.64 5.88 -0.39
C ASP A 69 -1.57 5.13 0.58
N GLN A 70 -2.30 5.88 1.41
CA GLN A 70 -3.20 5.28 2.39
C GLN A 70 -4.17 4.32 1.71
N LYS A 71 -4.38 3.14 2.31
CA LYS A 71 -5.43 2.21 1.87
C LYS A 71 -6.79 2.83 2.20
N SER A 72 -7.83 2.51 1.47
CA SER A 72 -9.20 2.86 1.87
C SER A 72 -9.85 1.68 2.60
N PRO A 73 -10.16 1.78 3.91
CA PRO A 73 -10.83 0.72 4.65
C PRO A 73 -12.20 0.39 4.09
N PHE A 74 -12.91 1.41 3.58
CA PHE A 74 -14.20 1.22 2.95
C PHE A 74 -14.10 0.46 1.63
N ILE A 75 -13.09 0.74 0.80
CA ILE A 75 -12.84 -0.04 -0.42
C ILE A 75 -12.49 -1.49 -0.07
N ALA A 76 -11.63 -1.71 0.95
CA ALA A 76 -11.30 -3.06 1.41
C ALA A 76 -12.56 -3.84 1.86
N LEU A 77 -13.47 -3.17 2.58
CA LEU A 77 -14.75 -3.75 3.00
C LEU A 77 -15.64 -4.10 1.80
N LEU A 78 -15.82 -3.18 0.85
CA LEU A 78 -16.67 -3.40 -0.33
C LEU A 78 -16.13 -4.54 -1.20
N LEU A 79 -14.81 -4.60 -1.37
CA LEU A 79 -14.16 -5.70 -2.07
C LEU A 79 -14.50 -7.04 -1.41
N SER A 80 -14.39 -7.14 -0.08
CA SER A 80 -14.80 -8.33 0.67
C SER A 80 -16.30 -8.63 0.64
N PHE A 81 -17.15 -7.58 0.58
CA PHE A 81 -18.60 -7.71 0.48
C PHE A 81 -19.02 -8.36 -0.84
N PHE A 82 -18.56 -7.80 -1.97
CA PHE A 82 -18.86 -8.37 -3.28
C PHE A 82 -18.20 -9.73 -3.45
N TRP A 83 -17.06 -9.95 -2.81
CA TRP A 83 -16.33 -11.19 -2.92
C TRP A 83 -15.49 -11.51 -1.70
N VAL A 84 -15.72 -12.68 -1.11
CA VAL A 84 -14.96 -13.09 0.07
C VAL A 84 -13.46 -13.14 -0.23
N GLY A 85 -12.65 -12.54 0.63
CA GLY A 85 -11.19 -12.51 0.51
C GLY A 85 -10.59 -11.43 -0.40
N LEU A 86 -11.36 -10.73 -1.26
CA LEU A 86 -10.79 -9.69 -2.14
C LEU A 86 -10.23 -8.49 -1.36
N GLY A 87 -10.89 -8.08 -0.27
CA GLY A 87 -10.38 -7.00 0.59
C GLY A 87 -9.02 -7.34 1.22
N GLN A 88 -8.76 -8.61 1.51
CA GLN A 88 -7.46 -9.07 2.00
C GLN A 88 -6.40 -9.08 0.92
N LEU A 89 -6.76 -9.45 -0.32
CA LEU A 89 -5.87 -9.31 -1.47
C LEU A 89 -5.50 -7.84 -1.70
N TYR A 90 -6.47 -6.91 -1.62
CA TYR A 90 -6.22 -5.46 -1.69
C TYR A 90 -5.25 -4.96 -0.61
N ASN A 91 -5.36 -5.50 0.60
CA ASN A 91 -4.45 -5.22 1.71
C ASN A 91 -3.09 -5.92 1.56
N GLY A 92 -2.84 -6.67 0.48
CA GLY A 92 -1.59 -7.43 0.30
C GLY A 92 -1.45 -8.62 1.26
N LYS A 93 -2.55 -9.09 1.86
CA LYS A 93 -2.60 -10.26 2.74
C LYS A 93 -3.18 -11.47 2.00
N PHE A 94 -2.48 -11.92 0.98
CA PHE A 94 -2.91 -13.00 0.08
C PHE A 94 -3.38 -14.26 0.83
N TRP A 95 -2.55 -14.79 1.74
CA TRP A 95 -2.88 -16.01 2.47
C TRP A 95 -4.11 -15.90 3.36
N LYS A 96 -4.37 -14.73 3.94
CA LYS A 96 -5.64 -14.49 4.66
C LYS A 96 -6.83 -14.57 3.70
N GLY A 97 -6.72 -13.97 2.52
CA GLY A 97 -7.75 -14.02 1.49
C GLY A 97 -8.10 -15.46 1.08
N ILE A 98 -7.09 -16.29 0.82
CA ILE A 98 -7.27 -17.72 0.50
C ILE A 98 -7.93 -18.49 1.64
N LEU A 99 -7.51 -18.26 2.89
CA LEU A 99 -8.12 -18.91 4.05
C LEU A 99 -9.59 -18.56 4.20
N PHE A 100 -9.95 -17.27 4.12
CA PHE A 100 -11.36 -16.86 4.16
C PHE A 100 -12.18 -17.49 3.04
N GLN A 101 -11.61 -17.61 1.84
CA GLN A 101 -12.29 -18.23 0.70
C GLN A 101 -12.56 -19.72 0.94
N ILE A 102 -11.58 -20.48 1.43
CA ILE A 102 -11.75 -21.91 1.75
C ILE A 102 -12.74 -22.08 2.91
N SER A 103 -12.60 -21.29 3.97
CA SER A 103 -13.52 -21.33 5.12
C SER A 103 -14.95 -20.99 4.71
N PHE A 104 -15.14 -20.05 3.79
CA PHE A 104 -16.46 -19.72 3.27
C PHE A 104 -17.07 -20.88 2.46
N ILE A 105 -16.30 -21.51 1.56
CA ILE A 105 -16.76 -22.68 0.79
C ILE A 105 -17.17 -23.83 1.72
N ILE A 106 -16.38 -24.13 2.75
CA ILE A 106 -16.73 -25.14 3.76
C ILE A 106 -17.97 -24.71 4.55
N GLY A 107 -18.05 -23.43 4.94
CA GLY A 107 -19.17 -22.87 5.69
C GLY A 107 -20.49 -22.83 4.93
N LEU A 108 -20.46 -22.80 3.59
CA LEU A 108 -21.65 -22.89 2.74
C LEU A 108 -22.40 -24.22 2.91
N LEU A 109 -21.74 -25.28 3.40
CA LEU A 109 -22.41 -26.56 3.70
C LEU A 109 -23.54 -26.40 4.73
N LEU A 110 -23.41 -25.44 5.65
CA LEU A 110 -24.34 -25.23 6.76
C LEU A 110 -25.02 -23.86 6.75
N LEU A 111 -24.87 -23.06 5.68
CA LEU A 111 -25.35 -21.68 5.48
C LEU A 111 -24.94 -20.67 6.57
N ILE A 112 -25.38 -20.87 7.82
CA ILE A 112 -25.12 -20.00 8.98
C ILE A 112 -23.61 -19.86 9.23
N PRO A 113 -22.78 -20.92 9.28
CA PRO A 113 -21.33 -20.76 9.43
C PRO A 113 -20.70 -20.00 8.27
N GLY A 114 -21.20 -20.19 7.04
CA GLY A 114 -20.75 -19.43 5.87
C GLY A 114 -21.00 -17.92 6.02
N LEU A 115 -22.19 -17.53 6.48
CA LEU A 115 -22.52 -16.14 6.76
C LEU A 115 -21.65 -15.53 7.87
N ILE A 116 -21.37 -16.29 8.94
CA ILE A 116 -20.48 -15.85 10.02
C ILE A 116 -19.08 -15.57 9.47
N VAL A 117 -18.51 -16.50 8.69
CA VAL A 117 -17.18 -16.32 8.08
C VAL A 117 -17.17 -15.12 7.14
N TRP A 118 -18.23 -14.92 6.37
CA TRP A 118 -18.35 -13.76 5.47
C TRP A 118 -18.29 -12.45 6.26
N PHE A 119 -19.09 -12.27 7.31
CA PHE A 119 -19.03 -11.07 8.14
C PHE A 119 -17.67 -10.85 8.81
N ILE A 120 -17.02 -11.91 9.31
CA ILE A 120 -15.67 -11.82 9.86
C ILE A 120 -14.68 -11.34 8.79
N CYS A 121 -14.78 -11.85 7.56
CA CYS A 121 -13.92 -11.44 6.45
C CYS A 121 -14.04 -9.94 6.13
N LEU A 122 -15.26 -9.40 6.12
CA LEU A 122 -15.52 -7.97 5.89
C LEU A 122 -14.86 -7.10 6.96
N TRP A 123 -15.09 -7.46 8.22
CA TRP A 123 -14.53 -6.75 9.37
C TRP A 123 -13.00 -6.84 9.41
N ASP A 124 -12.42 -8.01 9.13
CA ASP A 124 -10.96 -8.20 9.10
C ASP A 124 -10.31 -7.36 7.99
N ALA A 125 -10.93 -7.28 6.80
CA ALA A 125 -10.40 -6.49 5.69
C ALA A 125 -10.44 -4.99 5.96
N TYR A 126 -11.55 -4.50 6.52
CA TYR A 126 -11.66 -3.11 6.97
C TYR A 126 -10.59 -2.77 8.02
N ASN A 127 -10.50 -3.60 9.06
CA ASN A 127 -9.58 -3.35 10.16
C ASN A 127 -8.12 -3.42 9.74
N ASP A 128 -7.77 -4.32 8.81
CA ASP A 128 -6.40 -4.42 8.34
C ASP A 128 -6.00 -3.19 7.53
N ALA A 129 -6.87 -2.65 6.68
CA ALA A 129 -6.61 -1.40 5.97
C ALA A 129 -6.47 -0.21 6.95
N ASP A 130 -7.36 -0.12 7.93
CA ASP A 130 -7.33 0.93 8.96
C ASP A 130 -6.07 0.84 9.84
N LYS A 131 -5.65 -0.37 10.22
CA LYS A 131 -4.40 -0.62 10.95
C LYS A 131 -3.16 -0.25 10.13
N MET A 132 -3.15 -0.48 8.81
CA MET A 132 -2.06 -0.05 7.92
C MET A 132 -1.97 1.48 7.88
N ASN A 133 -3.10 2.17 7.74
CA ASN A 133 -3.13 3.64 7.74
C ASN A 133 -2.66 4.25 9.06
N LYS A 134 -2.92 3.56 10.18
CA LYS A 134 -2.45 3.93 11.52
C LYS A 134 -1.00 3.53 11.81
N GLY A 135 -0.32 2.85 10.89
CA GLY A 135 1.04 2.36 11.09
C GLY A 135 1.17 1.23 12.13
N LEU A 136 0.06 0.55 12.46
CA LEU A 136 0.03 -0.55 13.44
C LEU A 136 0.52 -1.87 12.83
N ILE A 137 0.38 -2.02 11.52
CA ILE A 137 0.89 -3.16 10.75
C ILE A 137 1.58 -2.63 9.48
N PRO A 138 2.58 -3.36 8.93
CA PRO A 138 3.29 -2.91 7.74
C PRO A 138 2.36 -2.81 6.54
N PHE A 139 2.57 -1.78 5.72
CA PHE A 139 1.89 -1.65 4.45
C PHE A 139 2.34 -2.77 3.51
N ALA A 140 1.38 -3.41 2.85
CA ALA A 140 1.63 -4.44 1.86
C ALA A 140 0.80 -4.18 0.60
N ASN A 141 1.39 -4.49 -0.54
CA ASN A 141 0.70 -4.53 -1.82
C ASN A 141 0.66 -5.97 -2.31
N PRO A 142 -0.45 -6.41 -2.92
CA PRO A 142 -0.45 -7.70 -3.59
C PRO A 142 0.55 -7.66 -4.76
N SER A 143 1.34 -8.71 -4.87
CA SER A 143 2.15 -8.97 -6.05
C SER A 143 1.25 -9.37 -7.22
N PHE A 144 1.72 -9.13 -8.45
CA PHE A 144 1.01 -9.51 -9.66
C PHE A 144 0.75 -11.04 -9.71
N GLY A 145 1.70 -11.84 -9.24
CA GLY A 145 1.56 -13.29 -9.14
C GLY A 145 0.44 -13.72 -8.18
N GLU A 146 0.32 -13.09 -7.02
CA GLU A 146 -0.76 -13.37 -6.06
C GLU A 146 -2.14 -13.06 -6.65
N ILE A 147 -2.27 -11.95 -7.40
CA ILE A 147 -3.52 -11.59 -8.08
C ILE A 147 -3.88 -12.66 -9.12
N ILE A 148 -2.91 -13.06 -9.95
CA ILE A 148 -3.10 -14.10 -10.97
C ILE A 148 -3.57 -15.40 -10.32
N VAL A 149 -2.84 -15.88 -9.30
CA VAL A 149 -3.16 -17.13 -8.61
C VAL A 149 -4.56 -17.06 -7.99
N PHE A 150 -4.92 -15.93 -7.38
CA PHE A 150 -6.26 -15.74 -6.81
C PHE A 150 -7.36 -15.85 -7.87
N ILE A 151 -7.18 -15.22 -9.04
CA ILE A 151 -8.13 -15.27 -10.15
C ILE A 151 -8.24 -16.69 -10.71
N PHE A 152 -7.11 -17.38 -10.96
CA PHE A 152 -7.11 -18.75 -11.46
C PHE A 152 -7.79 -19.72 -10.50
N PHE A 153 -7.47 -19.62 -9.20
CA PHE A 153 -8.14 -20.41 -8.17
C PHE A 153 -9.66 -20.21 -8.22
N TRP A 154 -10.10 -18.96 -8.38
CA TRP A 154 -11.52 -18.66 -8.46
C TRP A 154 -12.19 -19.22 -9.73
N ILE A 155 -11.54 -19.08 -10.89
CA ILE A 155 -12.03 -19.67 -12.14
C ILE A 155 -12.21 -21.18 -12.00
N ILE A 156 -11.26 -21.87 -11.35
CA ILE A 156 -11.35 -23.31 -11.09
C ILE A 156 -12.58 -23.62 -10.22
N VAL A 157 -12.78 -22.88 -9.13
CA VAL A 157 -13.96 -23.07 -8.25
C VAL A 157 -15.27 -22.85 -9.03
N PHE A 158 -15.34 -21.81 -9.86
CA PHE A 158 -16.52 -21.50 -10.66
C PHE A 158 -16.83 -22.59 -11.71
N VAL A 159 -15.80 -23.09 -12.41
CA VAL A 159 -15.93 -24.21 -13.35
C VAL A 159 -16.42 -25.47 -12.63
N VAL A 160 -15.84 -25.81 -11.48
CA VAL A 160 -16.28 -26.97 -10.68
C VAL A 160 -17.75 -26.83 -10.27
N MET A 161 -18.17 -25.64 -9.80
CA MET A 161 -19.56 -25.37 -9.44
C MET A 161 -20.51 -25.53 -10.63
N ILE A 162 -20.13 -25.05 -11.82
CA ILE A 162 -20.92 -25.24 -13.05
C ILE A 162 -21.03 -26.72 -13.41
N VAL A 163 -19.93 -27.48 -13.35
CA VAL A 163 -19.94 -28.91 -13.65
C VAL A 163 -20.84 -29.67 -12.69
N ILE A 164 -20.74 -29.40 -11.38
CA ILE A 164 -21.64 -30.01 -10.36
C ILE A 164 -23.09 -29.67 -10.67
N PHE A 165 -23.39 -28.40 -10.97
CA PHE A 165 -24.74 -27.97 -11.32
C PHE A 165 -25.27 -28.69 -12.57
N MET A 166 -24.47 -28.79 -13.64
CA MET A 166 -24.83 -29.54 -14.85
C MET A 166 -25.12 -31.00 -14.52
N LEU A 167 -24.28 -31.66 -13.73
CA LEU A 167 -24.48 -33.05 -13.31
C LEU A 167 -25.78 -33.24 -12.51
N MET A 168 -26.12 -32.29 -11.64
CA MET A 168 -27.37 -32.31 -10.88
C MET A 168 -28.61 -32.12 -11.76
N MET A 169 -28.49 -31.42 -12.89
CA MET A 169 -29.60 -31.18 -13.82
C MET A 169 -29.84 -32.35 -14.78
N ILE A 170 -28.84 -33.21 -15.04
CA ILE A 170 -28.97 -34.35 -15.98
C ILE A 170 -30.17 -35.25 -15.64
N PRO A 171 -30.39 -35.71 -14.40
CA PRO A 171 -31.53 -36.58 -14.07
C PRO A 171 -32.89 -35.92 -14.30
N LEU A 172 -32.99 -34.60 -14.14
CA LEU A 172 -34.23 -33.85 -14.36
C LEU A 172 -34.60 -33.74 -15.84
N ALA A 173 -33.65 -33.89 -16.75
CA ALA A 173 -33.90 -33.84 -18.19
C ALA A 173 -34.58 -35.10 -18.74
N PHE A 174 -34.67 -36.18 -17.95
CA PHE A 174 -35.25 -37.47 -18.35
C PHE A 174 -36.56 -37.82 -17.61
N ILE A 175 -37.11 -36.88 -16.83
CA ILE A 175 -38.40 -36.98 -16.13
C ILE A 175 -39.39 -36.07 -16.84
#